data_AF-A0A2M8WJG4-F1
#
_entry.id   AF-A0A2M8WJG4-F1
#
_cell.length_a   1.000
_cell.length_b   1.000
_cell.length_c   1.000
_cell.angle_alpha   90.00
_cell.angle_beta   90.00
_cell.angle_gamma   90.00
#
_symmetry.space_group_name_H-M   'P 1'
#
loop_
_entity.id
_entity.type
_entity.pdbx_description
1 polymer ?
#
loop_
_entity_poly.entity_id
_entity_poly.type
_entity_poly.pdbx_seq_one_letter_code
_entity_poly.pdbx_strand_id
1 'polypeptide(L)' 'MRARTTDVIHRARAMPVHSRPMEHTVTKRTFQPNNRRRAKTHGFRLRMRTRAGRAILASRRRKGRAELSA' A
#
# COMPACT_ATOMS: atom_id res chain seq x y z
N MET A 1 22.13 -63.03 -36.57
CA MET A 1 22.97 -61.80 -36.51
C MET A 1 22.06 -60.59 -36.59
N ARG A 2 21.72 -59.96 -35.46
CA ARG A 2 21.01 -58.67 -35.43
C ARG A 2 21.94 -57.64 -34.83
N ALA A 3 22.30 -56.68 -35.66
CA ALA A 3 23.24 -55.63 -35.33
C ALA A 3 22.47 -54.37 -34.91
N ARG A 4 23.16 -53.59 -34.08
CA ARG A 4 23.11 -52.12 -33.95
C ARG A 4 22.09 -51.51 -32.98
N THR A 5 22.67 -51.12 -31.84
CA THR A 5 22.70 -49.75 -31.33
C THR A 5 21.40 -49.22 -30.73
N THR A 6 21.29 -49.32 -29.40
CA THR A 6 20.41 -48.48 -28.60
C THR A 6 20.83 -47.03 -28.78
N ASP A 7 19.96 -46.23 -29.41
CA ASP A 7 20.06 -44.77 -29.50
C ASP A 7 20.11 -44.16 -28.08
N VAL A 8 21.31 -43.82 -27.62
CA VAL A 8 21.49 -42.94 -26.46
C VAL A 8 21.47 -41.50 -26.95
N ILE A 9 20.27 -41.02 -27.30
CA ILE A 9 20.02 -39.59 -27.49
C ILE A 9 19.56 -39.02 -26.14
N HIS A 10 20.52 -38.68 -25.27
CA HIS A 10 20.30 -37.73 -24.18
C HIS A 10 20.99 -36.42 -24.53
N ARG A 11 20.52 -35.78 -25.60
CA ARG A 11 20.90 -34.43 -25.98
C ARG A 11 20.16 -33.43 -25.09
N ALA A 12 20.94 -32.70 -24.29
CA ALA A 12 20.65 -31.40 -23.69
C ALA A 12 19.33 -31.25 -22.91
N ARG A 13 19.44 -31.27 -21.57
CA ARG A 13 18.48 -30.54 -20.72
C ARG A 13 18.62 -29.05 -21.03
N ALA A 14 17.77 -28.51 -21.91
CA ALA A 14 17.57 -27.09 -22.05
C ALA A 14 17.06 -26.54 -20.70
N MET A 15 17.88 -25.77 -19.99
CA MET A 15 17.42 -25.00 -18.84
C MET A 15 16.44 -23.94 -19.36
N PRO A 16 15.17 -23.93 -18.92
CA PRO A 16 14.28 -22.88 -19.36
C PRO A 16 14.72 -21.59 -18.66
N VAL A 17 15.24 -20.65 -19.44
CA VAL A 17 15.50 -19.26 -19.04
C VAL A 17 14.16 -18.55 -18.79
N HIS A 18 13.48 -18.92 -17.71
CA HIS A 18 12.39 -18.12 -17.18
C HIS A 18 13.02 -16.87 -16.57
N SER A 19 13.07 -15.79 -17.36
CA SER A 19 13.29 -14.43 -16.90
C SER A 19 12.20 -14.11 -15.87
N ARG A 20 12.50 -14.34 -14.58
CA ARG A 20 11.62 -13.95 -13.47
C ARG A 20 11.42 -12.44 -13.56
N PRO A 21 10.19 -11.92 -13.75
CA PRO A 21 9.97 -10.49 -13.58
C PRO A 21 10.32 -10.17 -12.13
N MET A 22 11.23 -9.22 -11.92
CA MET A 22 11.61 -8.75 -10.60
C MET A 22 10.33 -8.35 -9.86
N GLU A 23 9.93 -9.11 -8.84
CA GLU A 23 8.78 -8.74 -8.02
C GLU A 23 9.07 -7.43 -7.30
N HIS A 24 8.38 -6.37 -7.71
CA HIS A 24 8.37 -5.13 -6.97
C HIS A 24 7.47 -5.34 -5.74
N THR A 25 8.06 -5.63 -4.58
CA THR A 25 7.34 -5.63 -3.31
C THR A 25 6.98 -4.18 -2.95
N VAL A 26 5.85 -3.70 -3.44
CA VAL A 26 5.34 -2.37 -3.08
C VAL A 26 4.96 -2.40 -1.61
N THR A 27 5.78 -1.76 -0.77
CA THR A 27 5.52 -1.62 0.67
C THR A 27 4.24 -0.83 0.90
N LYS A 28 3.43 -1.29 1.87
CA LYS A 28 2.13 -0.68 2.17
C LYS A 28 2.33 0.75 2.67
N ARG A 29 1.64 1.71 2.03
CA ARG A 29 1.65 3.11 2.48
C ARG A 29 0.97 3.27 3.84
N THR A 30 1.46 4.20 4.65
CA THR A 30 0.97 4.46 6.01
C THR A 30 -0.46 4.99 6.02
N PHE A 31 -0.80 5.83 5.04
CA PHE A 31 -2.16 6.30 4.86
C PHE A 31 -2.95 5.29 4.03
N GLN A 32 -3.94 4.68 4.68
CA GLN A 32 -4.98 3.87 4.04
C GLN A 32 -6.30 4.63 4.19
N PRO A 33 -6.84 5.25 3.13
CA PRO A 33 -7.94 6.20 3.23
C PRO A 33 -9.20 5.51 3.74
N ASN A 34 -9.81 6.12 4.77
CA ASN A 34 -11.08 5.64 5.32
C ASN A 34 -11.90 6.84 5.83
N ASN A 35 -12.98 7.16 5.13
CA ASN A 35 -13.82 8.33 5.41
C ASN A 35 -14.46 8.27 6.81
N ARG A 36 -14.90 7.08 7.25
CA ARG A 36 -15.48 6.89 8.59
C ARG A 36 -14.45 7.16 9.68
N ARG A 37 -13.22 6.67 9.53
CA ARG A 37 -12.14 6.94 10.50
C ARG A 37 -11.76 8.41 10.51
N ARG A 38 -11.64 9.03 9.33
CA ARG A 38 -11.31 10.46 9.20
C ARG A 38 -12.36 11.34 9.92
N ALA A 39 -13.64 11.12 9.67
CA ALA A 39 -14.71 11.88 10.31
C ALA A 39 -14.77 11.67 11.84
N LYS A 40 -14.56 10.44 12.32
CA LYS A 40 -14.56 10.14 13.76
C LYS A 40 -13.38 10.73 14.51
N THR A 41 -12.17 10.67 13.93
CA THR A 41 -10.92 11.06 14.63
C THR A 41 -10.55 12.52 14.41
N HIS A 42 -10.95 13.11 13.28
CA HIS A 42 -10.50 14.46 12.91
C HIS A 42 -11.64 15.45 12.67
N GLY A 43 -12.90 14.98 12.64
CA GLY A 43 -14.06 15.79 12.32
C GLY A 43 -14.45 16.82 13.39
N PHE A 44 -15.27 17.78 12.98
CA PHE A 44 -15.62 18.96 13.78
C PHE A 44 -16.31 18.60 15.10
N ARG A 45 -17.21 17.62 15.08
CA ARG A 45 -17.94 17.17 16.28
C ARG A 45 -16.98 16.66 17.36
N LEU A 46 -15.93 15.91 17.00
CA LEU A 46 -14.94 15.45 17.96
C LEU A 46 -14.16 16.64 18.55
N ARG A 47 -13.75 17.59 17.71
CA ARG A 47 -13.03 18.79 18.15
C ARG A 47 -13.87 19.60 19.14
N MET A 48 -15.17 19.75 18.91
CA MET A 48 -16.04 20.50 19.82
C MET A 48 -16.28 19.78 21.16
N ARG A 49 -16.19 18.45 21.22
CA ARG A 49 -16.44 17.67 22.45
C ARG A 49 -15.46 17.99 23.56
N THR A 50 -14.17 18.20 23.25
CA THR A 50 -13.11 18.38 24.25
C THR A 50 -12.67 19.84 24.38
N ARG A 51 -12.18 20.23 25.57
CA ARG A 51 -11.61 21.57 25.80
C ARG A 51 -10.45 21.86 24.84
N ALA A 52 -9.54 20.91 24.68
CA ALA A 52 -8.39 21.03 23.78
C ALA A 52 -8.83 21.16 22.31
N GLY A 53 -9.82 20.38 21.88
CA GLY A 53 -10.33 20.46 20.50
C GLY A 53 -10.99 21.81 20.19
N ARG A 54 -11.73 22.40 21.15
CA ARG A 54 -12.28 23.76 21.01
C ARG A 54 -11.17 24.81 20.88
N ALA A 55 -10.10 24.68 21.66
CA ALA A 55 -8.94 25.58 21.57
C ALA A 55 -8.24 25.49 20.20
N ILE A 56 -8.11 24.28 19.63
CA ILE A 56 -7.57 24.08 18.27
C ILE A 56 -8.43 24.82 17.25
N LEU A 57 -9.76 24.68 17.30
CA LEU A 57 -10.67 25.37 16.38
C LEU A 57 -10.56 26.89 16.52
N ALA A 58 -10.49 27.42 17.74
CA ALA A 58 -10.31 28.85 17.98
C ALA A 58 -8.99 29.37 17.39
N SER A 59 -7.89 28.62 17.56
CA SER A 59 -6.60 28.97 16.95
C SER A 59 -6.65 28.93 15.42
N ARG A 60 -7.34 27.94 14.83
CA ARG A 60 -7.47 27.83 13.37
C ARG A 60 -8.32 28.97 12.79
N ARG A 61 -9.38 29.39 13.50
CA ARG A 61 -10.20 30.57 13.15
C ARG A 61 -9.39 31.84 13.21
N ARG A 62 -8.63 32.06 14.29
CA ARG A 62 -7.76 33.24 14.44
C ARG A 62 -6.72 33.33 13.32
N LYS A 63 -6.19 32.19 12.88
CA LYS A 63 -5.26 32.12 11.75
C LYS A 63 -5.95 32.32 10.38
N GLY A 64 -7.27 32.29 10.30
CA GLY A 64 -8.01 32.44 9.05
C GLY A 64 -7.90 31.22 8.12
N ARG A 65 -7.79 30.01 8.66
CA ARG A 65 -7.76 28.80 7.82
C ARG A 65 -9.12 28.62 7.11
N ALA A 66 -9.10 28.45 5.79
CA ALA A 66 -10.29 28.16 4.99
C ALA A 66 -11.04 26.93 5.52
N GLU A 67 -10.31 25.87 5.87
CA GLU A 67 -10.86 24.67 6.50
C GLU A 67 -10.40 24.52 7.95
N LEU A 68 -11.35 24.38 8.88
CA LEU A 68 -11.07 24.27 10.32
C LEU A 68 -10.92 22.82 10.81
N SER A 69 -11.52 21.87 10.11
CA SER A 69 -11.55 20.46 10.47
C SER A 69 -11.48 19.62 9.20
N ALA A 70 -11.10 18.36 9.38
CA ALA A 70 -11.33 17.33 8.38
C ALA A 70 -12.83 17.19 8.08
#